data_AF-A0A7D7PTJ5-F1
#
_entry.id   AF-A0A7D7PTJ5-F1
#
_cell.length_a   1.000
_cell.length_b   1.000
_cell.length_c   1.000
_cell.angle_alpha   90.00
_cell.angle_beta   90.00
_cell.angle_gamma   90.00
#
_symmetry.space_group_name_H-M   'P 1'
#
loop_
_entity.id
_entity.type
_entity.pdbx_description
1 polymer ?
#
loop_
_entity_poly.entity_id
_entity_poly.type
_entity_poly.pdbx_seq_one_letter_code
_entity_poly.pdbx_strand_id
1 'polypeptide(L)'
;MFDETQVLRRATALLGQRGFDAVSVDVVLGALKLNRASFYKLYGSKYGLARAALEQVCDRARAGDVDQDSMDLVVVALLELAPVSDDMRKIASQAFDLCFASDPGRLGQHLLDRANRITE
;
A
#
# COMPACT_ATOMS: atom_id res chain seq x y z
N MET A 1 2.23 -16.26 -16.97
CA MET A 1 0.83 -15.80 -16.83
C MET A 1 0.84 -14.57 -15.94
N PHE A 2 0.10 -13.53 -16.30
CA PHE A 2 -0.06 -12.34 -15.46
C PHE A 2 -0.96 -12.71 -14.26
N ASP A 3 -0.49 -12.43 -13.05
CA ASP A 3 -1.23 -12.63 -11.81
C ASP A 3 -1.40 -11.27 -11.13
N GLU A 4 -2.58 -10.70 -11.31
CA GLU A 4 -2.93 -9.39 -10.76
C GLU A 4 -2.81 -9.34 -9.23
N THR A 5 -3.11 -10.45 -8.56
CA THR A 5 -3.02 -10.55 -7.11
C THR A 5 -1.58 -10.34 -6.65
N GLN A 6 -0.64 -11.02 -7.31
CA GLN A 6 0.79 -10.88 -7.00
C GLN A 6 1.37 -9.52 -7.39
N VAL A 7 0.85 -8.89 -8.44
CA VAL A 7 1.23 -7.52 -8.81
C VAL A 7 0.85 -6.55 -7.69
N LEU A 8 -0.37 -6.64 -7.18
CA LEU A 8 -0.82 -5.79 -6.08
C LEU A 8 -0.06 -6.06 -4.78
N ARG A 9 0.26 -7.32 -4.45
CA ARG A 9 1.13 -7.62 -3.28
C ARG A 9 2.52 -6.99 -3.40
N ARG A 10 3.12 -7.01 -4.59
CA ARG A 10 4.39 -6.32 -4.84
C ARG A 10 4.26 -4.80 -4.77
N ALA A 11 3.13 -4.25 -5.21
CA ALA A 11 2.86 -2.83 -5.08
C ALA A 11 2.70 -2.43 -3.60
N THR A 12 2.00 -3.24 -2.80
CA THR A 12 1.89 -3.08 -1.36
C THR A 12 3.26 -3.03 -0.68
N ALA A 13 4.12 -4.02 -0.94
CA ALA A 13 5.47 -4.03 -0.41
C ALA A 13 6.29 -2.80 -0.87
N LEU A 14 6.29 -2.49 -2.18
CA LEU A 14 7.07 -1.39 -2.73
C LEU A 14 6.67 -0.03 -2.14
N LEU A 15 5.37 0.27 -2.16
CA LEU A 15 4.83 1.54 -1.69
C LEU A 15 4.88 1.63 -0.17
N GLY A 16 4.63 0.53 0.55
CA GLY A 16 4.77 0.46 2.01
C GLY A 16 6.20 0.69 2.47
N GLN A 17 7.19 0.09 1.78
CA GLN A 17 8.60 0.26 2.14
C GLN A 17 9.11 1.66 1.82
N ARG A 18 8.86 2.14 0.60
CA ARG A 18 9.51 3.37 0.10
C ARG A 18 8.68 4.64 0.27
N GLY A 19 7.37 4.53 0.52
CA GLY A 19 6.44 5.66 0.45
C GLY A 19 5.86 5.82 -0.97
N PHE A 20 4.71 6.48 -1.06
CA PHE A 20 4.06 6.75 -2.32
C PHE A 20 4.79 7.85 -3.08
N ASP A 21 5.10 8.98 -2.43
CA ASP A 21 5.71 10.15 -3.08
C ASP A 21 7.16 9.92 -3.50
N ALA A 22 7.91 9.13 -2.74
CA ALA A 22 9.32 8.83 -3.03
C ALA A 22 9.52 7.89 -4.24
N VAL A 23 8.47 7.19 -4.70
CA VAL A 23 8.56 6.24 -5.81
C VAL A 23 8.03 6.85 -7.10
N SER A 24 8.87 6.88 -8.14
CA SER A 24 8.45 7.29 -9.49
C SER A 24 7.68 6.18 -10.21
N VAL A 25 6.84 6.54 -11.19
CA VAL A 25 6.13 5.55 -12.03
C VAL A 25 7.10 4.57 -12.71
N ASP A 26 8.28 5.04 -13.10
CA ASP A 26 9.27 4.19 -13.78
C ASP A 26 9.86 3.13 -12.83
N VAL A 27 10.08 3.50 -11.56
CA VAL A 27 10.47 2.54 -10.52
C VAL A 27 9.35 1.53 -10.26
N VAL A 28 8.09 1.98 -10.21
CA VAL A 28 6.92 1.07 -10.09
C VAL A 28 6.91 0.05 -11.23
N LEU A 29 7.02 0.50 -12.49
CA LEU A 29 6.99 -0.37 -13.66
C LEU A 29 8.10 -1.42 -13.63
N GLY A 30 9.32 -1.00 -13.29
CA GLY A 30 10.47 -1.89 -13.14
C GLY A 30 10.27 -2.93 -12.05
N ALA A 31 9.82 -2.51 -10.87
CA ALA A 31 9.58 -3.39 -9.72
C ALA A 31 8.44 -4.40 -9.97
N LEU A 32 7.36 -3.96 -10.60
CA LEU A 32 6.20 -4.81 -10.91
C LEU A 32 6.42 -5.69 -12.15
N LYS A 33 7.49 -5.46 -12.91
CA LYS A 33 7.76 -6.09 -14.22
C LYS A 33 6.61 -5.86 -15.20
N LEU A 34 6.04 -4.65 -15.19
CA LEU A 34 4.97 -4.23 -16.10
C LEU A 34 5.51 -3.28 -17.15
N ASN A 35 5.02 -3.41 -18.38
CA ASN A 35 5.22 -2.37 -19.38
C ASN A 35 4.26 -1.19 -19.12
N ARG A 36 4.62 0.01 -19.63
CA ARG A 36 3.83 1.24 -19.46
C ARG A 36 2.38 1.07 -19.93
N ALA A 37 2.16 0.51 -21.11
CA ALA A 37 0.83 0.38 -21.71
C ALA A 37 -0.11 -0.47 -20.84
N SER A 38 0.37 -1.62 -20.34
CA SER A 38 -0.38 -2.49 -19.43
C SER A 38 -0.67 -1.81 -18.09
N PHE A 39 0.30 -1.10 -17.52
CA PHE A 39 0.10 -0.37 -16.27
C PHE A 39 -0.98 0.69 -16.37
N TYR A 40 -0.91 1.55 -17.38
CA TYR A 40 -1.91 2.60 -17.57
C TYR A 40 -3.28 2.02 -17.95
N LYS A 41 -3.33 0.91 -18.69
CA LYS A 41 -4.59 0.20 -18.99
C LYS A 41 -5.26 -0.36 -17.74
N LEU A 42 -4.49 -0.91 -16.81
CA LEU A 42 -5.02 -1.56 -15.60
C LEU A 42 -5.34 -0.56 -14.49
N TYR A 43 -4.40 0.34 -14.20
CA TYR A 43 -4.45 1.17 -13.01
C TYR A 43 -4.66 2.66 -13.30
N GLY A 44 -4.48 3.09 -14.56
CA GLY A 44 -4.61 4.49 -14.99
C GLY A 44 -3.54 5.45 -14.45
N SER A 45 -3.00 5.21 -13.25
CA SER A 45 -2.00 6.05 -12.60
C SER A 45 -1.32 5.34 -11.41
N LYS A 46 -0.25 5.93 -10.87
CA LYS A 46 0.36 5.49 -9.60
C LYS A 46 -0.67 5.51 -8.46
N TYR A 47 -1.54 6.51 -8.47
CA TYR A 47 -2.62 6.67 -7.51
C TYR A 47 -3.65 5.54 -7.60
N GLY A 48 -4.08 5.17 -8.81
CA GLY A 48 -4.99 4.05 -9.03
C GLY A 48 -4.37 2.71 -8.60
N LEU A 49 -3.06 2.52 -8.80
CA LEU A 49 -2.35 1.35 -8.28
C LEU A 49 -2.36 1.34 -6.74
N ALA A 50 -2.05 2.46 -6.10
CA ALA A 50 -2.03 2.55 -4.63
C ALA A 50 -3.42 2.26 -4.03
N ARG A 51 -4.48 2.78 -4.65
CA ARG A 51 -5.86 2.47 -4.29
C ARG A 51 -6.15 0.97 -4.42
N ALA A 52 -5.87 0.37 -5.57
CA ALA A 52 -6.11 -1.06 -5.80
C ALA A 52 -5.31 -1.95 -4.83
N ALA A 53 -4.07 -1.58 -4.52
CA ALA A 53 -3.25 -2.28 -3.54
C ALA A 53 -3.85 -2.21 -2.13
N LEU A 54 -4.38 -1.04 -1.74
CA LEU A 54 -5.02 -0.85 -0.44
C LEU A 54 -6.39 -1.55 -0.36
N GLU A 55 -7.16 -1.60 -1.46
CA GLU A 55 -8.38 -2.41 -1.58
C GLU A 55 -8.06 -3.90 -1.36
N GLN A 56 -7.00 -4.40 -1.99
CA GLN A 56 -6.53 -5.77 -1.76
C GLN A 56 -6.08 -6.00 -0.31
N VAL A 57 -5.41 -5.03 0.33
CA VAL A 57 -5.06 -5.12 1.76
C VAL A 57 -6.32 -5.28 2.61
N CYS A 58 -7.37 -4.49 2.37
CA CYS A 58 -8.65 -4.65 3.08
C CYS A 58 -9.27 -6.03 2.87
N ASP A 59 -9.25 -6.56 1.64
CA ASP A 59 -9.81 -7.88 1.34
C ASP A 59 -9.04 -9.01 2.04
N ARG A 60 -7.71 -8.96 2.02
CA ARG A 60 -6.83 -9.90 2.73
C ARG A 60 -7.02 -9.82 4.24
N ALA A 61 -7.10 -8.61 4.79
CA ALA A 61 -7.29 -8.39 6.22
C ALA A 61 -8.63 -8.96 6.72
N ARG A 62 -9.72 -8.83 5.93
CA ARG A 62 -11.00 -9.49 6.24
C ARG A 62 -10.91 -11.02 6.24
N ALA A 63 -10.00 -11.59 5.44
CA ALA A 63 -9.69 -13.02 5.44
C ALA A 63 -8.70 -13.44 6.54
N GLY A 64 -8.28 -12.52 7.42
CA GLY A 64 -7.30 -12.78 8.48
C GLY A 64 -5.84 -12.80 8.02
N ASP A 65 -5.56 -12.40 6.77
CA ASP A 65 -4.22 -12.29 6.20
C ASP A 65 -3.73 -10.83 6.28
N VAL A 66 -3.15 -10.48 7.43
CA VAL A 66 -2.50 -9.19 7.66
C VAL A 66 -1.01 -9.42 7.87
N ASP A 67 -0.20 -8.97 6.91
CA ASP A 67 1.25 -9.00 6.98
C ASP A 67 1.85 -7.60 7.20
N GLN A 68 3.16 -7.56 7.43
CA GLN A 68 3.91 -6.34 7.70
C GLN A 68 3.87 -5.35 6.53
N ASP A 69 3.93 -5.84 5.29
CA ASP A 69 3.82 -5.01 4.08
C ASP A 69 2.45 -4.32 4.00
N SER A 70 1.38 -5.02 4.38
CA SER A 70 0.03 -4.45 4.46
C SER A 70 -0.03 -3.31 5.48
N MET A 71 0.52 -3.53 6.69
CA MET A 71 0.58 -2.50 7.74
C MET A 71 1.44 -1.29 7.31
N ASP A 72 2.57 -1.52 6.64
CA ASP A 72 3.42 -0.46 6.10
C ASP A 72 2.68 0.39 5.06
N LEU A 73 1.92 -0.24 4.16
CA LEU A 73 1.11 0.49 3.17
C LEU A 73 0.02 1.32 3.85
N VAL A 74 -0.65 0.82 4.89
CA VAL A 74 -1.64 1.59 5.63
C VAL A 74 -1.03 2.85 6.25
N VAL A 75 0.17 2.76 6.84
CA VAL A 75 0.88 3.93 7.37
C VAL A 75 1.15 4.96 6.27
N VAL A 76 1.66 4.51 5.12
CA VAL A 76 1.93 5.39 3.97
C VAL A 76 0.64 6.03 3.46
N ALA A 77 -0.45 5.26 3.35
CA ALA A 77 -1.73 5.77 2.89
C ALA A 77 -2.32 6.81 3.83
N LEU A 78 -2.23 6.60 5.15
CA LEU A 78 -2.68 7.57 6.15
C LEU A 78 -1.86 8.87 6.12
N LEU A 79 -0.56 8.78 5.86
CA LEU A 79 0.35 9.92 5.89
C LEU A 79 0.32 10.74 4.60
N GLU A 80 0.34 10.08 3.44
CA GLU A 80 0.60 10.72 2.15
C GLU A 80 -0.67 10.86 1.29
N LEU A 81 -1.60 9.89 1.36
CA LEU A 81 -2.72 9.80 0.42
C LEU A 81 -4.04 10.29 1.03
N ALA A 82 -4.30 9.96 2.28
CA ALA A 82 -5.51 10.35 3.00
C ALA A 82 -5.70 11.87 3.16
N PRO A 83 -4.65 12.69 3.40
CA PRO A 83 -4.83 14.14 3.55
C PRO A 83 -5.24 14.85 2.26
N VAL A 84 -4.93 14.28 1.09
CA VAL A 84 -5.13 14.92 -0.22
C VAL A 84 -6.32 14.38 -1.00
N SER A 85 -7.00 13.33 -0.51
CA SER A 85 -8.20 12.79 -1.16
C SER A 85 -9.14 12.11 -0.18
N ASP A 86 -10.42 12.48 -0.25
CA ASP A 86 -11.48 11.88 0.56
C ASP A 86 -11.71 10.40 0.26
N ASP A 87 -11.52 9.98 -1.00
CA ASP A 87 -11.63 8.57 -1.37
C ASP A 87 -10.52 7.76 -0.71
N MET A 88 -9.27 8.24 -0.76
CA MET A 88 -8.15 7.57 -0.09
C MET A 88 -8.26 7.62 1.43
N ARG A 89 -8.80 8.71 1.98
CA ARG A 89 -9.06 8.82 3.42
C ARG A 89 -10.01 7.73 3.90
N LYS A 90 -11.13 7.52 3.20
CA LYS A 90 -12.12 6.48 3.56
C LYS A 90 -11.51 5.09 3.57
N ILE A 91 -10.78 4.73 2.52
CA ILE A 91 -10.18 3.40 2.42
C ILE A 91 -8.98 3.24 3.39
N ALA A 92 -8.19 4.28 3.62
CA ALA A 92 -7.10 4.23 4.60
C ALA A 92 -7.63 4.07 6.03
N SER A 93 -8.72 4.77 6.39
CA SER A 93 -9.43 4.55 7.66
C SER A 93 -9.94 3.12 7.79
N GLN A 94 -10.55 2.58 6.73
CA GLN A 94 -11.01 1.19 6.74
C GLN A 94 -9.85 0.19 6.88
N ALA A 95 -8.75 0.42 6.18
CA ALA A 95 -7.57 -0.43 6.26
C ALA A 95 -6.92 -0.35 7.65
N PHE A 96 -6.95 0.82 8.30
CA PHE A 96 -6.55 0.98 9.70
C PHE A 96 -7.42 0.13 10.63
N ASP A 97 -8.74 0.21 10.51
CA ASP A 97 -9.65 -0.59 11.34
C ASP A 97 -9.38 -2.08 11.19
N LEU A 98 -9.15 -2.55 9.94
CA LEU A 98 -8.90 -3.96 9.65
C LEU A 98 -7.51 -4.45 10.07
N CYS A 99 -6.45 -3.67 9.79
CA CYS A 99 -5.07 -4.13 10.00
C CYS A 99 -4.58 -3.85 11.43
N PHE A 100 -5.10 -2.80 12.08
CA PHE A 100 -4.68 -2.38 13.42
C PHE A 100 -5.77 -2.58 14.48
N ALA A 101 -6.92 -3.19 14.14
CA ALA A 101 -8.05 -3.38 15.05
C ALA A 101 -8.52 -2.06 15.68
N SER A 102 -8.46 -0.97 14.91
CA SER A 102 -8.76 0.39 15.34
C SER A 102 -7.94 0.88 16.55
N ASP A 103 -6.75 0.31 16.77
CA ASP A 103 -5.85 0.65 17.89
C ASP A 103 -4.74 1.61 17.44
N PRO A 104 -4.78 2.91 17.83
CA PRO A 104 -3.74 3.88 17.50
C PRO A 104 -2.39 3.55 18.12
N GLY A 105 -2.36 2.85 19.26
CA GLY A 105 -1.13 2.42 19.92
C GLY A 105 -0.37 1.38 19.08
N ARG A 106 -1.10 0.45 18.46
CA ARG A 106 -0.51 -0.52 17.52
C ARG A 106 0.01 0.16 16.25
N LEU A 107 -0.73 1.14 15.72
CA LEU A 107 -0.26 1.94 14.58
C LEU A 107 1.04 2.69 14.92
N GLY A 108 1.07 3.35 16.08
CA GLY A 108 2.25 4.08 16.55
C GLY A 108 3.45 3.16 16.77
N GLN A 109 3.25 2.00 17.41
CA GLN A 109 4.32 1.02 17.61
C GLN A 109 4.86 0.51 16.26
N HIS A 110 3.98 0.16 15.32
CA HIS A 110 4.38 -0.28 13.99
C HIS A 110 5.19 0.79 13.23
N LEU A 111 4.79 2.06 13.35
CA LEU A 111 5.54 3.18 12.79
C LEU A 111 6.95 3.28 13.39
N LEU A 112 7.09 3.16 14.71
CA LEU A 112 8.38 3.18 15.39
C LEU A 112 9.25 1.98 15.00
N ASP A 113 8.65 0.78 14.94
CA ASP A 113 9.34 -0.43 14.52
C ASP A 113 9.84 -0.28 13.09
N ARG A 114 9.02 0.28 12.19
CA ARG A 114 9.40 0.61 10.81
C ARG A 114 10.56 1.59 10.75
N ALA A 115 10.53 2.66 11.53
CA ALA A 115 11.60 3.67 11.55
C ALA A 115 12.95 3.11 12.02
N ASN A 116 12.93 2.07 12.85
CA ASN A 116 14.13 1.43 13.39
C ASN A 116 14.64 0.25 12.54
N ARG A 117 14.01 -0.07 11.41
CA ARG A 117 14.52 -1.13 10.52
C ARG A 117 15.79 -0.64 9.83
N ILE A 118 16.93 -1.20 10.22
CA ILE A 118 18.18 -1.04 9.48
C ILE A 118 17.96 -1.69 8.12
N THR A 119 18.03 -0.88 7.06
CA THR A 119 18.05 -1.41 5.70
C THR A 119 19.47 -1.95 5.48
N GLU A 120 19.62 -3.28 5.38
CA GLU A 120 20.88 -3.91 4.94
C GLU A 120 21.18 -3.62 3.47
#